data_AF-A0A196SHJ9-F1
#
_entry.id   AF-A0A196SHJ9-F1
#
_cell.length_a   1.000
_cell.length_b   1.000
_cell.length_c   1.000
_cell.angle_alpha   90.00
_cell.angle_beta   90.00
_cell.angle_gamma   90.00
#
_symmetry.space_group_name_H-M   'P 1'
#
loop_
_entity.id
_entity.type
_entity.pdbx_description
1 polymer ?
#
loop_
_entity_poly.entity_id
_entity_poly.type
_entity_poly.pdbx_seq_one_letter_code
_entity_poly.pdbx_strand_id
1 'polypeptide(L)'
;MNSFTKLLCGSLDPWLAFATRTQSSLSLLHGFCYHQSVGTHNSAITSTYGYGAEDKYYSMLLSASYLQFNEVRTVSQYYSLADQLNMGVRHIELDIHFFHGRLRISHCGFSVGIINYVFHFLERLLKHFHFRYDTETIGCLPSFNGIPAEDQLRIELVLEELREWLAQPRNRDELIVVYLDVSDNLVRWRQEEALAKTLEEALGAYLIRTNDTASLHELVRRNKRVMLVSRRRLRNPFHATFFTLSNGTCGWTEYDIGHFCNGHGEPRPGKEADAGKTHAAPFYTRVVTNQLRYGPLSKDFLPVPSPANLHGGNVRALYGLGINTLAVDYIDPLQMREHVWAWDASLDVAELHRANGTLCVVMRTNMTTWSVAPCRETHPALCQHAENLEVFVKGALLSNPQLAIPSLHEDSSLEWSSEHVCPEGYVFSPPTTTRQQLFASRAVNEAEAEVWVGFRLEPYYFL
;
A
#
# COMPACT_ATOMS: atom_id res chain seq x y z
N MET A 1 21.86 12.55 -17.65
CA MET A 1 22.58 11.93 -16.52
C MET A 1 22.75 12.98 -15.44
N ASN A 2 21.79 13.07 -14.53
CA ASN A 2 21.91 13.74 -13.24
C ASN A 2 21.20 12.81 -12.25
N SER A 3 21.94 12.39 -11.23
CA SER A 3 21.44 11.57 -10.12
C SER A 3 20.39 12.39 -9.36
N PHE A 4 19.13 12.06 -9.56
CA PHE A 4 18.03 12.47 -8.68
C PHE A 4 17.97 11.48 -7.53
N THR A 5 18.85 11.67 -6.55
CA THR A 5 18.77 10.94 -5.28
C THR A 5 19.13 11.92 -4.17
N LYS A 6 18.12 12.63 -3.67
CA LYS A 6 18.09 13.31 -2.37
C LYS A 6 16.77 14.05 -2.22
N LEU A 7 15.87 13.57 -1.35
CA LEU A 7 15.42 14.32 -0.16
C LEU A 7 14.38 13.53 0.66
N LEU A 8 14.80 12.44 1.30
CA LEU A 8 14.60 12.36 2.76
C LEU A 8 15.68 13.22 3.39
N CYS A 9 15.36 14.46 3.78
CA CYS A 9 16.30 15.37 4.46
C CYS A 9 16.59 14.96 5.92
N GLY A 10 16.51 13.66 6.22
CA GLY A 10 16.76 13.06 7.52
C GLY A 10 16.70 11.53 7.40
N SER A 11 17.47 10.83 8.24
CA SER A 11 17.27 9.39 8.43
C SER A 11 15.84 9.17 8.95
N LEU A 12 15.12 8.21 8.37
CA LEU A 12 13.83 7.76 8.92
C LEU A 12 14.02 7.43 10.40
N ASP A 13 13.03 7.79 11.21
CA ASP A 13 13.01 7.43 12.62
C ASP A 13 13.25 5.91 12.79
N PRO A 14 14.21 5.47 13.64
CA PRO A 14 14.54 4.05 13.77
C PRO A 14 13.36 3.19 14.21
N TRP A 15 12.47 3.72 15.04
CA TRP A 15 11.23 3.04 15.43
C TRP A 15 10.31 2.84 14.25
N LEU A 16 10.07 3.88 13.45
CA LEU A 16 9.22 3.78 12.26
C LEU A 16 9.79 2.78 11.23
N ALA A 17 11.11 2.79 11.00
CA ALA A 17 11.78 1.84 10.11
C ALA A 17 11.58 0.38 10.57
N PHE A 18 11.83 0.12 11.87
CA PHE A 18 11.65 -1.19 12.48
C PHE A 18 10.17 -1.64 12.43
N ALA A 19 9.25 -0.76 12.84
CA ALA A 19 7.84 -1.10 12.95
C ALA A 19 7.19 -1.36 11.59
N THR A 20 7.54 -0.59 10.57
CA THR A 20 6.98 -0.79 9.23
C THR A 20 7.53 -2.05 8.55
N ARG A 21 8.83 -2.34 8.72
CA ARG A 21 9.42 -3.58 8.19
C ARG A 21 8.84 -4.82 8.87
N THR A 22 8.74 -4.84 10.19
CA THR A 22 8.17 -5.97 10.93
C THR A 22 6.72 -6.23 10.51
N GLN A 23 5.89 -5.19 10.36
CA GLN A 23 4.53 -5.33 9.86
C GLN A 23 4.46 -5.81 8.42
N SER A 24 5.37 -5.35 7.54
CA SER A 24 5.46 -5.85 6.16
C SER A 24 5.68 -7.36 6.16
N SER A 25 6.64 -7.84 6.97
CA SER A 25 6.93 -9.28 7.09
C SER A 25 5.77 -10.07 7.70
N LEU A 26 5.12 -9.55 8.75
CA LEU A 26 3.93 -10.17 9.35
C LEU A 26 2.78 -10.32 8.34
N SER A 27 2.62 -9.35 7.44
CA SER A 27 1.57 -9.37 6.42
C SER A 27 1.74 -10.46 5.37
N LEU A 28 2.88 -11.18 5.36
CA LEU A 28 3.14 -12.32 4.47
C LEU A 28 2.68 -13.66 5.04
N LEU A 29 2.32 -13.73 6.33
CA LEU A 29 2.00 -14.97 7.03
C LEU A 29 0.68 -15.61 6.61
N HIS A 30 -0.22 -14.82 6.03
CA HIS A 30 -1.50 -15.30 5.53
C HIS A 30 -1.63 -15.08 4.03
N GLY A 31 -2.70 -15.62 3.44
CA GLY A 31 -3.00 -15.40 2.03
C GLY A 31 -3.25 -13.92 1.71
N PHE A 32 -3.14 -13.58 0.43
CA PHE A 32 -3.27 -12.20 -0.07
C PHE A 32 -4.53 -11.47 0.40
N CYS A 33 -5.61 -12.21 0.64
CA CYS A 33 -6.89 -11.67 1.09
C CYS A 33 -6.79 -11.03 2.47
N TYR A 34 -5.85 -11.46 3.30
CA TYR A 34 -5.60 -10.90 4.62
C TYR A 34 -4.33 -10.04 4.66
N HIS A 35 -3.65 -9.87 3.52
CA HIS A 35 -2.48 -9.02 3.43
C HIS A 35 -2.89 -7.56 3.64
N GLN A 36 -2.32 -6.90 4.65
CA GLN A 36 -2.51 -5.49 4.91
C GLN A 36 -1.25 -4.74 4.52
N SER A 37 -1.38 -3.62 3.81
CA SER A 37 -0.24 -2.78 3.46
C SER A 37 -0.64 -1.31 3.43
N VAL A 38 0.34 -0.43 3.64
CA VAL A 38 0.16 0.99 3.38
C VAL A 38 0.35 1.23 1.90
N GLY A 39 -0.56 2.00 1.31
CA GLY A 39 -0.49 2.36 -0.09
C GLY A 39 -0.40 3.85 -0.31
N THR A 40 0.06 4.22 -1.50
CA THR A 40 -0.06 5.59 -2.01
C THR A 40 -0.92 5.61 -3.25
N HIS A 41 -1.67 6.70 -3.40
CA HIS A 41 -2.45 6.99 -4.60
C HIS A 41 -1.58 7.82 -5.56
N ASN A 42 -1.62 7.49 -6.84
CA ASN A 42 -0.81 8.08 -7.92
C ASN A 42 0.68 8.22 -7.54
N SER A 43 1.28 7.12 -7.08
CA SER A 43 2.56 7.09 -6.35
C SER A 43 3.73 7.75 -7.07
N ALA A 44 3.71 7.80 -8.40
CA ALA A 44 4.76 8.38 -9.23
C ALA A 44 4.46 9.81 -9.72
N ILE A 45 3.35 10.43 -9.31
CA ILE A 45 3.03 11.84 -9.58
C ILE A 45 3.52 12.67 -8.39
N THR A 46 4.84 12.91 -8.37
CA THR A 46 5.53 13.45 -7.20
C THR A 46 6.22 14.78 -7.45
N SER A 47 6.30 15.65 -6.45
CA SER A 47 7.07 16.90 -6.56
C SER A 47 8.56 16.66 -6.76
N THR A 48 9.10 15.55 -6.24
CA THR A 48 10.50 15.14 -6.45
C THR A 48 10.80 14.87 -7.93
N TYR A 49 9.80 14.45 -8.71
CA TYR A 49 9.93 14.28 -10.17
C TYR A 49 9.53 15.53 -10.97
N GLY A 50 9.28 16.64 -10.29
CA GLY A 50 8.96 17.93 -10.90
C GLY A 50 7.48 18.22 -11.09
N TYR A 51 6.57 17.31 -10.70
CA TYR A 51 5.13 17.58 -10.82
C TYR A 51 4.75 18.74 -9.87
N GLY A 52 3.77 19.55 -10.27
CA GLY A 52 3.26 20.69 -9.49
C GLY A 52 4.25 21.84 -9.30
N ALA A 53 5.32 21.92 -10.11
CA ALA A 53 6.29 23.02 -10.05
C ALA A 53 5.63 24.42 -10.15
N GLU A 54 4.48 24.51 -10.84
CA GLU A 54 3.74 25.75 -11.08
C GLU A 54 2.52 25.93 -10.15
N ASP A 55 2.19 24.94 -9.31
CA ASP A 55 0.98 24.93 -8.47
C ASP A 55 0.88 26.19 -7.58
N LYS A 56 2.01 26.57 -6.98
CA LYS A 56 2.08 27.76 -6.12
C LYS A 56 1.83 29.05 -6.90
N TYR A 57 2.33 29.14 -8.12
CA TYR A 57 2.14 30.31 -8.98
C TYR A 57 0.67 30.43 -9.41
N TYR A 58 0.06 29.34 -9.85
CA TYR A 58 -1.37 29.32 -10.21
C TYR A 58 -2.27 29.60 -9.01
N SER A 59 -1.95 29.05 -7.84
CA SER A 59 -2.69 29.33 -6.61
C SER A 59 -2.64 30.82 -6.24
N MET A 60 -1.46 31.45 -6.38
CA MET A 60 -1.30 32.89 -6.15
C MET A 60 -2.14 33.72 -7.13
N LEU A 61 -2.13 33.39 -8.43
CA LEU A 61 -2.95 34.08 -9.43
C LEU A 61 -4.45 33.96 -9.14
N LEU A 62 -4.93 32.77 -8.79
CA LEU A 62 -6.33 32.55 -8.43
C LEU A 62 -6.70 33.28 -7.13
N SER A 63 -5.79 33.36 -6.16
CA SER A 63 -6.03 34.09 -4.92
C SER A 63 -6.27 35.59 -5.14
N ALA A 64 -5.66 36.18 -6.17
CA ALA A 64 -5.90 37.56 -6.57
C ALA A 64 -7.30 37.78 -7.20
N SER A 65 -7.99 36.71 -7.61
CA SER A 65 -9.28 36.77 -8.32
C SER A 65 -10.53 36.66 -7.42
N TYR A 66 -10.37 36.61 -6.09
CA TYR A 66 -11.46 36.51 -5.09
C TYR A 66 -12.41 35.31 -5.25
N LEU A 67 -12.05 34.28 -6.02
CA LEU A 67 -12.82 33.04 -6.07
C LEU A 67 -12.73 32.32 -4.71
N GLN A 68 -13.82 31.67 -4.29
CA GLN A 68 -13.76 30.76 -3.14
C GLN A 68 -12.99 29.51 -3.60
N PHE A 69 -11.99 29.09 -2.83
CA PHE A 69 -11.05 27.98 -3.13
C PHE A 69 -10.06 28.30 -4.26
N ASN A 70 -8.88 28.81 -3.89
CA ASN A 70 -7.85 29.29 -4.81
C ASN A 70 -6.63 28.38 -4.89
N GLU A 71 -6.76 27.15 -4.43
CA GLU A 71 -5.62 26.26 -4.32
C GLU A 71 -5.56 25.31 -5.51
N VAL A 72 -4.41 25.32 -6.18
CA VAL A 72 -4.04 24.33 -7.19
C VAL A 72 -3.08 23.36 -6.55
N ARG A 73 -3.41 22.07 -6.63
CA ARG A 73 -2.59 20.95 -6.22
C ARG A 73 -2.70 19.85 -7.27
N THR A 74 -1.64 19.67 -8.05
CA THR A 74 -1.57 18.68 -9.13
C THR A 74 -0.61 17.54 -8.82
N VAL A 75 -0.02 17.56 -7.64
CA VAL A 75 0.86 16.52 -7.10
C VAL A 75 0.09 15.63 -6.15
N SER A 76 0.36 14.33 -6.20
CA SER A 76 -0.19 13.37 -5.22
C SER A 76 0.79 13.02 -4.11
N GLN A 77 2.11 13.09 -4.36
CA GLN A 77 3.13 12.76 -3.35
C GLN A 77 4.29 13.78 -3.32
N TYR A 78 4.88 14.02 -2.16
CA TYR A 78 6.07 14.88 -2.09
C TYR A 78 7.37 14.12 -2.37
N TYR A 79 7.45 12.88 -1.91
CA TYR A 79 8.66 12.06 -1.93
C TYR A 79 8.74 11.18 -3.18
N SER A 80 9.97 10.82 -3.58
CA SER A 80 10.18 9.83 -4.64
C SER A 80 9.56 8.48 -4.29
N LEU A 81 9.43 7.60 -5.28
CA LEU A 81 8.94 6.25 -5.09
C LEU A 81 9.83 5.46 -4.12
N ALA A 82 11.15 5.51 -4.28
CA ALA A 82 12.08 4.87 -3.36
C ALA A 82 11.97 5.41 -1.93
N ASP A 83 11.75 6.71 -1.76
CA ASP A 83 11.54 7.32 -0.43
C ASP A 83 10.21 6.86 0.18
N GLN A 84 9.12 6.79 -0.59
CA GLN A 84 7.84 6.20 -0.14
C GLN A 84 8.02 4.74 0.30
N LEU A 85 8.75 3.93 -0.47
CA LEU A 85 9.06 2.55 -0.12
C LEU A 85 9.95 2.46 1.14
N ASN A 86 10.94 3.34 1.29
CA ASN A 86 11.77 3.40 2.50
C ASN A 86 10.96 3.77 3.74
N MET A 87 9.90 4.57 3.62
CA MET A 87 8.98 4.89 4.71
C MET A 87 8.09 3.71 5.12
N GLY A 88 7.92 2.70 4.27
CA GLY A 88 7.13 1.50 4.55
C GLY A 88 5.90 1.31 3.66
N VAL A 89 5.72 2.13 2.61
CA VAL A 89 4.70 1.89 1.58
C VAL A 89 5.01 0.59 0.85
N ARG A 90 4.00 -0.27 0.66
CA ARG A 90 4.13 -1.56 -0.06
C ARG A 90 3.06 -1.77 -1.12
N HIS A 91 2.18 -0.78 -1.30
CA HIS A 91 1.17 -0.77 -2.35
C HIS A 91 1.26 0.55 -3.14
N ILE A 92 1.71 0.50 -4.38
CA ILE A 92 1.90 1.69 -5.21
C ILE A 92 0.94 1.68 -6.38
N GLU A 93 0.47 2.87 -6.79
CA GLU A 93 -0.37 3.08 -7.96
C GLU A 93 0.40 3.81 -9.05
N LEU A 94 0.29 3.31 -10.27
CA LEU A 94 0.87 3.91 -11.47
C LEU A 94 -0.24 4.28 -12.44
N ASP A 95 -0.41 5.59 -12.65
CA ASP A 95 -1.33 6.14 -13.66
C ASP A 95 -0.63 6.18 -15.01
N ILE A 96 -0.98 5.23 -15.88
CA ILE A 96 -0.22 4.98 -17.10
C ILE A 96 -1.02 5.44 -18.30
N HIS A 97 -0.46 6.42 -19.02
CA HIS A 97 -1.00 6.93 -20.27
C HIS A 97 -0.01 6.72 -21.41
N PHE A 98 -0.52 6.55 -22.63
CA PHE A 98 0.31 6.54 -23.84
C PHE A 98 0.16 7.86 -24.58
N PHE A 99 1.22 8.64 -24.75
CA PHE A 99 1.21 9.83 -25.62
C PHE A 99 2.64 10.21 -26.01
N HIS A 100 2.79 11.01 -27.08
CA HIS A 100 4.10 11.30 -27.68
C HIS A 100 4.94 10.04 -27.93
N GLY A 101 4.29 8.96 -28.39
CA GLY A 101 4.94 7.71 -28.75
C GLY A 101 5.57 6.91 -27.60
N ARG A 102 5.30 7.24 -26.33
CA ARG A 102 5.79 6.46 -25.18
C ARG A 102 4.69 6.28 -24.12
N LEU A 103 4.92 5.30 -23.25
CA LEU A 103 4.20 5.12 -21.99
C LEU A 103 4.77 6.08 -20.94
N ARG A 104 3.88 6.82 -20.29
CA ARG A 104 4.23 7.85 -19.31
C ARG A 104 3.33 7.79 -18.10
N ILE A 105 3.87 8.29 -17.00
CA ILE A 105 3.13 8.53 -15.77
C ILE A 105 2.48 9.91 -15.86
N SER A 106 1.18 9.96 -15.67
CA SER A 106 0.47 11.22 -15.54
C SER A 106 -0.96 11.03 -15.08
N HIS A 107 -1.53 12.07 -14.49
CA HIS A 107 -2.95 12.11 -14.22
C HIS A 107 -3.62 12.88 -15.37
N CYS A 108 -4.10 12.15 -16.37
CA CYS A 108 -4.84 12.74 -17.49
C CYS A 108 -6.31 12.30 -17.44
N GLY A 109 -7.16 13.07 -18.12
CA GLY A 109 -8.52 12.64 -18.44
C GLY A 109 -9.60 13.52 -17.82
N PHE A 110 -10.47 13.98 -18.71
CA PHE A 110 -11.61 14.83 -18.41
C PHE A 110 -12.86 14.11 -18.87
N SER A 111 -13.66 13.58 -17.94
CA SER A 111 -14.99 13.05 -18.27
C SER A 111 -15.97 14.21 -18.45
N VAL A 112 -15.77 15.01 -19.49
CA VAL A 112 -16.74 16.02 -19.95
C VAL A 112 -17.34 15.49 -21.24
N GLY A 113 -18.43 14.72 -21.12
CA GLY A 113 -18.96 13.88 -22.21
C GLY A 113 -19.24 14.59 -23.54
N ILE A 114 -19.48 15.90 -23.56
CA ILE A 114 -19.68 16.69 -24.78
C ILE A 114 -18.37 16.89 -25.58
N ILE A 115 -17.24 17.01 -24.90
CA ILE A 115 -15.93 17.24 -25.53
C ILE A 115 -15.39 15.95 -26.18
N ASN A 116 -15.75 14.77 -25.62
CA ASN A 116 -15.39 13.46 -26.19
C ASN A 116 -15.89 13.29 -27.63
N TYR A 117 -17.12 13.75 -27.93
CA TYR A 117 -17.69 13.65 -29.27
C TYR A 117 -16.96 14.50 -30.32
N VAL A 118 -16.49 15.69 -29.94
CA VAL A 118 -15.77 16.60 -30.84
C VAL A 118 -14.39 16.05 -31.20
N PHE A 119 -13.66 15.52 -30.21
CA PHE A 119 -12.34 14.95 -30.47
C PHE A 119 -12.40 13.62 -31.23
N HIS A 120 -13.38 12.76 -30.94
CA HIS A 120 -13.61 11.56 -31.75
C HIS A 120 -13.90 11.88 -33.22
N PHE A 121 -14.64 12.97 -33.48
CA PHE A 121 -14.90 13.45 -34.84
C PHE A 121 -13.61 13.94 -35.52
N LEU A 122 -12.80 14.77 -34.84
CA LEU A 122 -11.53 15.29 -35.35
C LEU A 122 -10.50 14.19 -35.65
N GLU A 123 -10.35 13.20 -34.76
CA GLU A 123 -9.44 12.07 -34.97
C GLU A 123 -9.85 11.23 -36.19
N ARG A 124 -11.16 11.08 -36.42
CA ARG A 124 -11.68 10.39 -37.61
C ARG A 124 -11.41 11.16 -38.90
N LEU A 125 -11.42 12.49 -38.83
CA LEU A 125 -11.17 13.41 -39.95
C LEU A 125 -9.67 13.54 -40.28
N LEU A 126 -8.81 13.56 -39.25
CA LEU A 126 -7.36 13.76 -39.36
C LEU A 126 -6.54 12.46 -39.27
N LYS A 127 -7.19 11.31 -39.48
CA LYS A 127 -6.58 9.98 -39.35
C LYS A 127 -5.31 9.79 -40.21
N HIS A 128 -5.22 10.49 -41.34
CA HIS A 128 -4.06 10.46 -42.26
C HIS A 128 -2.82 11.18 -41.73
N PHE A 129 -2.95 12.03 -40.71
CA PHE A 129 -1.84 12.76 -40.09
C PHE A 129 -1.27 12.05 -38.86
N HIS A 130 -1.65 10.79 -38.61
CA HIS A 130 -1.30 10.06 -37.38
C HIS A 130 -1.62 10.83 -36.08
N PHE A 131 -2.66 11.67 -36.12
CA PHE A 131 -3.10 12.47 -34.98
C PHE A 131 -3.70 11.55 -33.91
N ARG A 132 -3.02 11.42 -32.77
CA ARG A 132 -3.46 10.62 -31.61
C ARG A 132 -3.77 11.56 -30.45
N TYR A 133 -5.03 11.95 -30.33
CA TYR A 133 -5.51 12.84 -29.28
C TYR A 133 -6.90 12.41 -28.85
N ASP A 134 -7.13 12.32 -27.56
CA ASP A 134 -8.45 12.09 -26.99
C ASP A 134 -8.64 12.86 -25.67
N THR A 135 -9.85 12.83 -25.15
CA THR A 135 -10.22 13.54 -23.92
C THR A 135 -9.52 12.98 -22.68
N GLU A 136 -9.06 11.74 -22.78
CA GLU A 136 -8.22 11.06 -21.80
C GLU A 136 -6.76 11.53 -21.85
N THR A 137 -6.38 12.37 -22.82
CA THR A 137 -5.10 13.09 -22.85
C THR A 137 -5.21 14.56 -22.46
N ILE A 138 -6.43 15.09 -22.27
CA ILE A 138 -6.58 16.45 -21.76
C ILE A 138 -6.01 16.46 -20.33
N GLY A 139 -5.22 17.49 -20.00
CA GLY A 139 -4.42 17.57 -18.77
C GLY A 139 -3.02 16.97 -18.90
N CYS A 140 -2.77 16.26 -19.98
CA CYS A 140 -1.43 15.87 -20.42
C CYS A 140 -1.03 16.63 -21.69
N LEU A 141 -2.00 16.96 -22.54
CA LEU A 141 -1.85 17.83 -23.70
C LEU A 141 -3.02 18.83 -23.72
N PRO A 142 -2.82 20.13 -23.41
CA PRO A 142 -1.68 20.66 -22.66
C PRO A 142 -1.61 20.03 -21.26
N SER A 143 -0.41 19.99 -20.70
CA SER A 143 -0.18 19.49 -19.34
C SER A 143 -0.71 20.47 -18.31
N PHE A 144 -1.47 20.00 -17.32
CA PHE A 144 -1.90 20.83 -16.18
C PHE A 144 -1.07 20.61 -14.92
N ASN A 145 -0.07 19.72 -14.98
CA ASN A 145 0.67 19.28 -13.79
C ASN A 145 2.05 19.96 -13.64
N GLY A 146 2.24 21.12 -14.31
CA GLY A 146 3.46 21.94 -14.23
C GLY A 146 4.69 21.42 -14.98
N ILE A 147 4.59 20.28 -15.69
CA ILE A 147 5.66 19.73 -16.55
C ILE A 147 5.16 19.69 -18.00
N PRO A 148 5.94 20.12 -19.02
CA PRO A 148 5.60 19.90 -20.42
C PRO A 148 5.29 18.43 -20.73
N ALA A 149 4.36 18.17 -21.65
CA ALA A 149 3.89 16.81 -21.94
C ALA A 149 5.03 15.86 -22.33
N GLU A 150 5.92 16.32 -23.21
CA GLU A 150 7.12 15.62 -23.66
C GLU A 150 8.06 15.19 -22.52
N ASP A 151 8.10 15.98 -21.45
CA ASP A 151 8.99 15.83 -20.29
C ASP A 151 8.34 15.05 -19.13
N GLN A 152 7.03 14.73 -19.24
CA GLN A 152 6.36 13.89 -18.24
C GLN A 152 7.03 12.52 -18.13
N LEU A 153 7.08 12.00 -16.90
CA LEU A 153 7.94 10.90 -16.51
C LEU A 153 7.62 9.63 -17.30
N ARG A 154 8.65 9.00 -17.83
CA ARG A 154 8.56 7.74 -18.55
C ARG A 154 8.42 6.56 -17.59
N ILE A 155 7.56 5.60 -17.92
CA ILE A 155 7.34 4.43 -17.06
C ILE A 155 8.62 3.63 -16.84
N GLU A 156 9.52 3.59 -17.83
CA GLU A 156 10.78 2.85 -17.73
C GLU A 156 11.65 3.33 -16.56
N LEU A 157 11.66 4.65 -16.30
CA LEU A 157 12.44 5.24 -15.21
C LEU A 157 11.85 4.88 -13.84
N VAL A 158 10.51 4.83 -13.74
CA VAL A 158 9.81 4.44 -12.50
C VAL A 158 10.04 2.98 -12.17
N LEU A 159 9.98 2.11 -13.19
CA LEU A 159 10.24 0.68 -13.00
C LEU A 159 11.72 0.41 -12.72
N GLU A 160 12.64 1.21 -13.27
CA GLU A 160 14.06 1.16 -12.93
C GLU A 160 14.31 1.51 -11.45
N GLU A 161 13.72 2.58 -10.94
CA GLU A 161 13.81 2.95 -9.52
C GLU A 161 13.26 1.85 -8.60
N LEU A 162 12.10 1.26 -8.95
CA LEU A 162 11.54 0.13 -8.20
C LEU A 162 12.47 -1.10 -8.25
N ARG A 163 13.01 -1.43 -9.42
CA ARG A 163 13.94 -2.55 -9.62
C ARG A 163 15.22 -2.36 -8.79
N GLU A 164 15.77 -1.15 -8.77
CA GLU A 164 16.94 -0.79 -7.98
C GLU A 164 16.65 -0.89 -6.48
N TRP A 165 15.49 -0.43 -6.02
CA TRP A 165 15.07 -0.59 -4.63
C TRP A 165 14.93 -2.06 -4.24
N LEU A 166 14.28 -2.88 -5.07
CA LEU A 166 14.12 -4.33 -4.86
C LEU A 166 15.45 -5.09 -4.86
N ALA A 167 16.45 -4.60 -5.59
CA ALA A 167 17.78 -5.22 -5.67
C ALA A 167 18.63 -5.01 -4.41
N GLN A 168 18.26 -4.08 -3.53
CA GLN A 168 19.01 -3.82 -2.30
C GLN A 168 18.88 -5.01 -1.33
N PRO A 169 19.98 -5.50 -0.73
CA PRO A 169 19.93 -6.65 0.20
C PRO A 169 18.97 -6.46 1.37
N ARG A 170 18.85 -5.22 1.87
CA ARG A 170 17.93 -4.84 2.96
C ARG A 170 16.44 -4.94 2.61
N ASN A 171 16.10 -5.11 1.33
CA ASN A 171 14.72 -5.18 0.84
C ASN A 171 14.38 -6.57 0.26
N ARG A 172 15.22 -7.58 0.53
CA ARG A 172 15.08 -8.92 -0.06
C ARG A 172 13.77 -9.62 0.34
N ASP A 173 13.22 -9.30 1.50
CA ASP A 173 12.03 -9.96 2.06
C ASP A 173 10.74 -9.12 1.90
N GLU A 174 10.75 -8.16 0.98
CA GLU A 174 9.65 -7.22 0.78
C GLU A 174 8.75 -7.67 -0.38
N LEU A 175 7.44 -7.55 -0.19
CA LEU A 175 6.43 -7.72 -1.23
C LEU A 175 5.86 -6.36 -1.63
N ILE A 176 5.79 -6.07 -2.92
CA ILE A 176 5.21 -4.86 -3.48
C ILE A 176 3.99 -5.20 -4.33
N VAL A 177 2.86 -4.56 -4.02
CA VAL A 177 1.68 -4.54 -4.89
C VAL A 177 1.77 -3.31 -5.79
N VAL A 178 1.76 -3.53 -7.10
CA VAL A 178 1.73 -2.46 -8.10
C VAL A 178 0.35 -2.47 -8.74
N TYR A 179 -0.44 -1.46 -8.38
CA TYR A 179 -1.73 -1.18 -8.97
C TYR A 179 -1.55 -0.35 -10.24
N LEU A 180 -2.03 -0.88 -11.36
CA LEU A 180 -1.96 -0.26 -12.67
C LEU A 180 -3.29 0.42 -12.96
N ASP A 181 -3.33 1.75 -12.88
CA ASP A 181 -4.45 2.53 -13.42
C ASP A 181 -4.17 2.82 -14.90
N VAL A 182 -4.63 1.92 -15.74
CA VAL A 182 -4.41 1.95 -17.19
C VAL A 182 -5.50 2.77 -17.87
N SER A 183 -5.10 3.88 -18.47
CA SER A 183 -6.00 4.79 -19.19
C SER A 183 -6.67 4.14 -20.41
N ASP A 184 -7.80 4.72 -20.86
CA ASP A 184 -8.50 4.22 -22.06
C ASP A 184 -7.69 4.42 -23.34
N ASN A 185 -6.85 5.47 -23.40
CA ASN A 185 -6.05 5.76 -24.58
C ASN A 185 -5.01 4.66 -24.87
N LEU A 186 -4.45 4.05 -23.82
CA LEU A 186 -3.50 2.94 -23.92
C LEU A 186 -4.18 1.72 -24.57
N VAL A 187 -5.38 1.36 -24.10
CA VAL A 187 -6.19 0.27 -24.65
C VAL A 187 -6.64 0.58 -26.07
N ARG A 188 -7.10 1.81 -26.31
CA ARG A 188 -7.59 2.28 -27.61
C ARG A 188 -6.52 2.20 -28.68
N TRP A 189 -5.29 2.55 -28.34
CA TRP A 189 -4.15 2.55 -29.25
C TRP A 189 -3.31 1.26 -29.21
N ARG A 190 -3.85 0.19 -28.57
CA ARG A 190 -3.28 -1.15 -28.53
C ARG A 190 -1.86 -1.19 -27.97
N GLN A 191 -1.62 -0.45 -26.90
CA GLN A 191 -0.30 -0.33 -26.26
C GLN A 191 -0.13 -1.27 -25.06
N GLU A 192 -1.07 -2.19 -24.84
CA GLU A 192 -0.97 -3.18 -23.77
C GLU A 192 0.28 -4.06 -23.93
N GLU A 193 0.62 -4.49 -25.15
CA GLU A 193 1.82 -5.31 -25.40
C GLU A 193 3.12 -4.54 -25.11
N ALA A 194 3.16 -3.25 -25.43
CA ALA A 194 4.30 -2.40 -25.08
C ALA A 194 4.46 -2.27 -23.56
N LEU A 195 3.34 -2.11 -22.83
CA LEU A 195 3.33 -2.08 -21.37
C LEU A 195 3.81 -3.43 -20.78
N ALA A 196 3.32 -4.54 -21.33
CA ALA A 196 3.75 -5.90 -21.00
C ALA A 196 5.25 -6.03 -20.98
N LYS A 197 5.83 -5.68 -22.14
CA LYS A 197 7.23 -5.87 -22.43
C LYS A 197 8.07 -5.02 -21.49
N THR A 198 7.64 -3.78 -21.28
CA THR A 198 8.31 -2.84 -20.38
C THR A 198 8.32 -3.36 -18.93
N LEU A 199 7.21 -3.91 -18.43
CA LEU A 199 7.12 -4.52 -17.09
C LEU A 199 7.95 -5.80 -16.98
N GLU A 200 7.89 -6.67 -17.99
CA GLU A 200 8.62 -7.93 -18.02
C GLU A 200 10.15 -7.71 -18.07
N GLU A 201 10.60 -6.75 -18.89
CA GLU A 201 12.02 -6.39 -19.00
C GLU A 201 12.56 -5.80 -17.70
N ALA A 202 11.77 -4.96 -17.01
CA ALA A 202 12.22 -4.32 -15.78
C ALA A 202 12.10 -5.21 -14.53
N LEU A 203 11.00 -5.98 -14.42
CA LEU A 203 10.61 -6.64 -13.18
C LEU A 203 10.40 -8.16 -13.31
N GLY A 204 10.59 -8.76 -14.50
CA GLY A 204 10.19 -10.15 -14.78
C GLY A 204 10.70 -11.21 -13.79
N ALA A 205 11.91 -11.01 -13.23
CA ALA A 205 12.47 -11.86 -12.18
C ALA A 205 11.65 -11.81 -10.87
N TYR A 206 11.10 -10.63 -10.56
CA TYR A 206 10.33 -10.35 -9.36
C TYR A 206 8.83 -10.59 -9.49
N LEU A 207 8.29 -10.69 -10.71
CA LEU A 207 6.85 -10.83 -10.91
C LEU A 207 6.31 -12.16 -10.35
N ILE A 208 5.33 -12.04 -9.45
CA ILE A 208 4.43 -13.14 -9.06
C ILE A 208 3.47 -13.38 -10.23
N ARG A 209 3.37 -14.65 -10.64
CA ARG A 209 2.59 -15.10 -11.78
C ARG A 209 1.25 -15.66 -11.33
N THR A 210 0.27 -15.67 -12.24
CA THR A 210 -1.08 -16.17 -11.94
C THR A 210 -1.14 -17.68 -11.71
N ASN A 211 -0.10 -18.42 -12.11
CA ASN A 211 0.06 -19.85 -11.85
C ASN A 211 0.94 -20.14 -10.62
N ASP A 212 1.45 -19.13 -9.93
CA ASP A 212 2.16 -19.31 -8.68
C ASP A 212 1.15 -19.69 -7.57
N THR A 213 1.34 -20.86 -6.96
CA THR A 213 0.42 -21.42 -5.94
C THR A 213 1.02 -21.49 -4.54
N ALA A 214 2.29 -21.11 -4.39
CA ALA A 214 2.97 -21.08 -3.10
C ALA A 214 2.42 -19.96 -2.20
N SER A 215 2.66 -20.05 -0.89
CA SER A 215 2.32 -18.97 0.05
C SER A 215 3.09 -17.68 -0.31
N LEU A 216 2.56 -16.51 0.09
CA LEU A 216 3.22 -15.21 -0.18
C LEU A 216 4.67 -15.20 0.31
N HIS A 217 4.88 -15.72 1.52
CA HIS A 217 6.19 -15.84 2.12
C HIS A 217 7.16 -16.70 1.30
N GLU A 218 6.72 -17.86 0.82
CA GLU A 218 7.53 -18.73 -0.04
C GLU A 218 7.81 -18.08 -1.40
N LEU A 219 6.87 -17.31 -1.95
CA LEU A 219 7.08 -16.54 -3.18
C LEU A 219 8.17 -15.49 -3.00
N VAL A 220 8.11 -14.70 -1.93
CA VAL A 220 9.14 -13.70 -1.61
C VAL A 220 10.52 -14.36 -1.50
N ARG A 221 10.62 -15.51 -0.83
CA ARG A 221 11.87 -16.30 -0.74
C ARG A 221 12.41 -16.75 -2.09
N ARG A 222 11.52 -17.12 -3.02
CA ARG A 222 11.86 -17.44 -4.43
C ARG A 222 12.14 -16.20 -5.28
N ASN A 223 12.32 -15.04 -4.65
CA ASN A 223 12.52 -13.75 -5.29
C ASN A 223 11.31 -13.29 -6.13
N LYS A 224 10.11 -13.83 -5.89
CA LYS A 224 8.82 -13.42 -6.47
C LYS A 224 8.14 -12.43 -5.53
N ARG A 225 8.36 -11.14 -5.78
CA ARG A 225 8.16 -10.03 -4.84
C ARG A 225 7.28 -8.90 -5.36
N VAL A 226 6.82 -8.97 -6.61
CA VAL A 226 5.97 -7.93 -7.21
C VAL A 226 4.67 -8.55 -7.70
N MET A 227 3.56 -8.09 -7.14
CA MET A 227 2.22 -8.45 -7.59
C MET A 227 1.64 -7.32 -8.44
N LEU A 228 1.30 -7.61 -9.70
CA LEU A 228 0.65 -6.63 -10.56
C LEU A 228 -0.86 -6.78 -10.47
N VAL A 229 -1.56 -5.71 -10.10
CA VAL A 229 -3.02 -5.63 -10.09
C VAL A 229 -3.42 -4.55 -11.07
N SER A 230 -4.41 -4.79 -11.93
CA SER A 230 -4.87 -3.79 -12.89
C SER A 230 -6.33 -3.42 -12.61
N ARG A 231 -6.62 -2.12 -12.59
CA ARG A 231 -7.99 -1.59 -12.48
C ARG A 231 -8.93 -2.16 -13.55
N ARG A 232 -8.37 -2.36 -14.75
CA ARG A 232 -9.10 -2.77 -15.95
C ARG A 232 -8.55 -4.05 -16.53
N ARG A 233 -9.40 -4.80 -17.23
CA ARG A 233 -8.99 -6.02 -17.93
C ARG A 233 -8.16 -5.66 -19.17
N LEU A 234 -6.93 -6.15 -19.22
CA LEU A 234 -6.05 -6.03 -20.39
C LEU A 234 -6.32 -7.20 -21.36
N ARG A 235 -6.36 -6.93 -22.68
CA ARG A 235 -6.80 -7.92 -23.70
C ARG A 235 -5.87 -9.12 -23.82
N ASN A 236 -4.56 -8.91 -23.61
CA ASN A 236 -3.57 -9.97 -23.45
C ASN A 236 -3.09 -9.91 -22.00
N PRO A 237 -3.80 -10.53 -21.06
CA PRO A 237 -3.36 -10.52 -19.67
C PRO A 237 -1.98 -11.16 -19.62
N PHE A 238 -0.98 -10.38 -19.21
CA PHE A 238 0.31 -10.95 -18.88
C PHE A 238 0.05 -12.05 -17.86
N HIS A 239 0.73 -13.20 -17.95
CA HIS A 239 0.63 -14.26 -16.93
C HIS A 239 1.12 -13.80 -15.53
N ALA A 240 1.25 -12.49 -15.30
CA ALA A 240 1.66 -11.80 -14.09
C ALA A 240 0.61 -10.80 -13.58
N THR A 241 -0.42 -10.47 -14.36
CA THR A 241 -1.45 -9.50 -13.94
C THR A 241 -2.61 -10.23 -13.30
N PHE A 242 -2.82 -9.96 -12.03
CA PHE A 242 -3.98 -10.38 -11.30
C PHE A 242 -5.12 -9.42 -11.57
N PHE A 243 -6.28 -9.98 -11.87
CA PHE A 243 -7.48 -9.20 -12.11
C PHE A 243 -8.37 -9.29 -10.89
N THR A 244 -9.11 -8.22 -10.67
CA THR A 244 -10.10 -8.07 -9.61
C THR A 244 -11.22 -9.14 -9.60
N LEU A 245 -11.18 -10.08 -10.57
CA LEU A 245 -12.15 -11.14 -10.82
C LEU A 245 -11.53 -12.50 -11.22
N SER A 246 -10.20 -12.71 -11.12
CA SER A 246 -9.60 -14.02 -11.45
C SER A 246 -9.74 -15.01 -10.29
N ASN A 247 -10.16 -16.26 -10.58
CA ASN A 247 -10.33 -17.34 -9.59
C ASN A 247 -9.08 -17.68 -8.74
N GLY A 248 -7.88 -17.22 -9.12
CA GLY A 248 -6.62 -17.47 -8.42
C GLY A 248 -6.23 -16.39 -7.40
N THR A 249 -6.92 -15.26 -7.38
CA THR A 249 -6.82 -14.23 -6.34
C THR A 249 -8.16 -14.09 -5.67
N CYS A 250 -8.19 -13.77 -4.38
CA CYS A 250 -9.45 -13.28 -3.82
C CYS A 250 -9.96 -12.09 -4.63
N GLY A 251 -11.27 -11.89 -4.59
CA GLY A 251 -11.89 -10.72 -5.19
C GLY A 251 -11.18 -9.44 -4.73
N TRP A 252 -11.32 -8.39 -5.53
CA TRP A 252 -10.75 -7.09 -5.22
C TRP A 252 -11.82 -6.02 -5.39
N THR A 253 -11.88 -5.11 -4.43
CA THR A 253 -12.75 -3.95 -4.48
C THR A 253 -11.95 -2.69 -4.18
N GLU A 254 -12.38 -1.60 -4.80
CA GLU A 254 -11.84 -0.27 -4.58
C GLU A 254 -12.98 0.69 -4.27
N TYR A 255 -12.76 1.56 -3.28
CA TYR A 255 -13.71 2.59 -2.90
C TYR A 255 -12.99 3.91 -2.64
N ASP A 256 -13.65 5.02 -2.96
CA ASP A 256 -13.29 6.31 -2.38
C ASP A 256 -13.55 6.29 -0.88
N ILE A 257 -12.70 6.96 -0.10
CA ILE A 257 -12.85 7.10 1.35
C ILE A 257 -14.22 7.62 1.80
N GLY A 258 -14.90 8.43 1.00
CA GLY A 258 -16.26 8.92 1.30
C GLY A 258 -17.31 7.81 1.45
N HIS A 259 -17.04 6.61 0.92
CA HIS A 259 -17.87 5.41 1.13
C HIS A 259 -17.82 4.91 2.57
N PHE A 260 -16.64 5.02 3.20
CA PHE A 260 -16.38 4.55 4.56
C PHE A 260 -16.45 5.66 5.60
N CYS A 261 -16.17 6.91 5.23
CA CYS A 261 -16.16 8.05 6.15
C CYS A 261 -17.28 9.07 5.85
N ASN A 262 -17.73 9.78 6.87
CA ASN A 262 -18.53 11.00 6.70
C ASN A 262 -17.64 12.18 6.28
N GLY A 263 -18.23 13.36 6.03
CA GLY A 263 -17.48 14.56 5.63
C GLY A 263 -16.49 15.08 6.68
N HIS A 264 -16.58 14.60 7.93
CA HIS A 264 -15.65 14.92 9.02
C HIS A 264 -14.52 13.90 9.16
N GLY A 265 -14.46 12.87 8.30
CA GLY A 265 -13.45 11.82 8.35
C GLY A 265 -13.78 10.68 9.31
N GLU A 266 -14.93 10.69 9.98
CA GLU A 266 -15.32 9.64 10.92
C GLU A 266 -15.89 8.42 10.17
N PRO A 267 -15.51 7.19 10.54
CA PRO A 267 -16.07 5.98 9.94
C PRO A 267 -17.59 5.90 10.10
N ARG A 268 -18.27 5.53 9.02
CA ARG A 268 -19.71 5.26 8.99
C ARG A 268 -19.97 3.90 9.64
N PRO A 269 -21.04 3.77 10.45
CA PRO A 269 -21.38 2.50 11.08
C PRO A 269 -21.83 1.45 10.05
N GLY A 270 -21.57 0.17 10.32
CA GLY A 270 -22.05 -0.96 9.52
C GLY A 270 -21.30 -1.19 8.20
N LYS A 271 -20.07 -0.70 8.09
CA LYS A 271 -19.22 -0.79 6.88
C LYS A 271 -18.27 -1.99 6.85
N GLU A 272 -18.33 -2.87 7.84
CA GLU A 272 -17.48 -4.05 7.96
C GLU A 272 -17.69 -5.03 6.79
N ALA A 273 -18.94 -5.20 6.34
CA ALA A 273 -19.24 -6.05 5.19
C ALA A 273 -18.66 -5.51 3.88
N ASP A 274 -18.61 -4.18 3.72
CA ASP A 274 -18.04 -3.53 2.54
C ASP A 274 -16.50 -3.67 2.50
N ALA A 275 -15.86 -3.82 3.67
CA ALA A 275 -14.42 -4.07 3.79
C ALA A 275 -14.02 -5.52 3.47
N GLY A 276 -14.99 -6.45 3.45
CA GLY A 276 -14.83 -7.79 2.87
C GLY A 276 -14.35 -8.90 3.80
N LYS A 277 -14.00 -8.61 5.07
CA LYS A 277 -13.47 -9.64 6.00
C LYS A 277 -14.55 -10.48 6.67
N THR A 278 -15.80 -10.02 6.69
CA THR A 278 -16.93 -10.75 7.28
C THR A 278 -17.61 -11.71 6.31
N HIS A 279 -17.14 -11.81 5.07
CA HIS A 279 -17.71 -12.69 4.05
C HIS A 279 -17.14 -14.09 4.15
N ALA A 280 -17.94 -15.10 3.79
CA ALA A 280 -17.48 -16.49 3.72
C ALA A 280 -16.30 -16.67 2.75
N ALA A 281 -16.29 -15.90 1.64
CA ALA A 281 -15.15 -15.75 0.75
C ALA A 281 -14.58 -14.33 0.89
N PRO A 282 -13.50 -14.12 1.66
CA PRO A 282 -12.94 -12.79 1.90
C PRO A 282 -12.34 -12.20 0.61
N PHE A 283 -12.42 -10.88 0.47
CA PHE A 283 -11.84 -10.13 -0.65
C PHE A 283 -10.90 -9.01 -0.18
N TYR A 284 -10.04 -8.56 -1.08
CA TYR A 284 -9.12 -7.45 -0.87
C TYR A 284 -9.83 -6.12 -1.08
N THR A 285 -9.73 -5.21 -0.12
CA THR A 285 -10.32 -3.87 -0.23
C THR A 285 -9.25 -2.80 -0.21
N ARG A 286 -9.20 -1.99 -1.27
CA ARG A 286 -8.41 -0.76 -1.35
C ARG A 286 -9.32 0.45 -1.13
N VAL A 287 -8.92 1.37 -0.27
CA VAL A 287 -9.60 2.65 -0.10
C VAL A 287 -8.66 3.78 -0.50
N VAL A 288 -9.12 4.64 -1.40
CA VAL A 288 -8.33 5.74 -1.96
C VAL A 288 -8.75 7.08 -1.35
N THR A 289 -7.76 7.94 -1.12
CA THR A 289 -7.98 9.38 -0.93
C THR A 289 -7.50 10.12 -2.16
N ASN A 290 -8.21 11.18 -2.54
CA ASN A 290 -7.73 12.08 -3.58
C ASN A 290 -7.89 13.52 -3.09
N GLN A 291 -6.78 14.24 -3.06
CA GLN A 291 -6.74 15.67 -2.69
C GLN A 291 -6.10 16.53 -3.80
N LEU A 292 -6.16 16.05 -5.04
CA LEU A 292 -5.90 16.88 -6.21
C LEU A 292 -6.92 18.02 -6.29
N ARG A 293 -6.44 19.21 -6.64
CA ARG A 293 -7.23 20.45 -6.71
C ARG A 293 -6.85 21.28 -7.91
N TYR A 294 -7.86 21.77 -8.61
CA TYR A 294 -7.71 22.67 -9.76
C TYR A 294 -8.41 24.00 -9.46
N GLY A 295 -7.94 24.69 -8.42
CA GLY A 295 -8.59 25.90 -7.89
C GLY A 295 -9.89 25.53 -7.17
N PRO A 296 -11.07 26.02 -7.64
CA PRO A 296 -12.34 25.71 -7.00
C PRO A 296 -12.87 24.30 -7.27
N LEU A 297 -12.18 23.55 -8.14
CA LEU A 297 -12.67 22.29 -8.66
C LEU A 297 -11.94 21.10 -8.03
N SER A 298 -12.67 20.01 -7.79
CA SER A 298 -12.11 18.71 -7.39
C SER A 298 -11.49 17.96 -8.58
N LYS A 299 -10.98 16.74 -8.36
CA LYS A 299 -10.51 15.83 -9.43
C LYS A 299 -11.54 15.62 -10.55
N ASP A 300 -12.82 15.59 -10.18
CA ASP A 300 -13.94 15.37 -11.10
C ASP A 300 -14.47 16.70 -11.68
N PHE A 301 -13.73 17.78 -11.48
CA PHE A 301 -14.06 19.13 -11.90
C PHE A 301 -15.40 19.65 -11.32
N LEU A 302 -15.78 19.17 -10.13
CA LEU A 302 -16.98 19.61 -9.42
C LEU A 302 -16.62 20.69 -8.39
N PRO A 303 -17.49 21.70 -8.18
CA PRO A 303 -17.29 22.74 -7.17
C PRO A 303 -17.67 22.22 -5.77
N VAL A 304 -17.00 21.16 -5.32
CA VAL A 304 -17.28 20.47 -4.07
C VAL A 304 -16.12 20.62 -3.07
N PRO A 305 -16.42 20.64 -1.75
CA PRO A 305 -15.42 20.54 -0.69
C PRO A 305 -14.55 19.31 -0.88
N SER A 306 -13.35 19.31 -0.28
CA SER A 306 -12.43 18.19 -0.49
C SER A 306 -13.11 16.97 0.10
N PRO A 307 -13.06 15.81 -0.58
CA PRO A 307 -13.55 14.59 0.03
C PRO A 307 -12.88 14.39 1.39
N ALA A 308 -13.53 13.63 2.27
CA ALA A 308 -12.94 13.21 3.53
C ALA A 308 -11.52 12.70 3.29
N ASN A 309 -10.60 12.96 4.21
CA ASN A 309 -9.20 12.62 4.05
C ASN A 309 -8.72 11.69 5.17
N LEU A 310 -7.61 11.00 4.95
CA LEU A 310 -6.95 10.20 5.98
C LEU A 310 -6.17 11.11 6.93
N HIS A 311 -6.41 10.96 8.23
CA HIS A 311 -5.68 11.63 9.30
C HIS A 311 -5.55 10.69 10.50
N GLY A 312 -4.69 11.01 11.47
CA GLY A 312 -4.39 10.11 12.61
C GLY A 312 -5.60 9.66 13.45
N GLY A 313 -6.76 10.32 13.29
CA GLY A 313 -8.01 9.93 13.95
C GLY A 313 -8.76 8.77 13.28
N ASN A 314 -8.57 8.52 11.98
CA ASN A 314 -9.41 7.57 11.23
C ASN A 314 -8.67 6.37 10.62
N VAL A 315 -7.33 6.42 10.47
CA VAL A 315 -6.52 5.33 9.89
C VAL A 315 -6.74 4.01 10.62
N ARG A 316 -6.56 3.99 11.94
CA ARG A 316 -6.72 2.77 12.74
C ARG A 316 -8.15 2.22 12.71
N ALA A 317 -9.14 3.10 12.73
CA ALA A 317 -10.54 2.72 12.70
C ALA A 317 -10.92 2.10 11.34
N LEU A 318 -10.43 2.66 10.24
CA LEU A 318 -10.64 2.12 8.88
C LEU A 318 -9.99 0.75 8.71
N TYR A 319 -8.72 0.57 9.12
CA TYR A 319 -8.13 -0.76 9.12
C TYR A 319 -8.85 -1.73 10.06
N GLY A 320 -9.44 -1.25 11.16
CA GLY A 320 -10.29 -2.03 12.05
C GLY A 320 -11.55 -2.61 11.39
N LEU A 321 -12.09 -1.93 10.37
CA LEU A 321 -13.18 -2.48 9.54
C LEU A 321 -12.74 -3.68 8.71
N GLY A 322 -11.43 -3.86 8.50
CA GLY A 322 -10.85 -4.92 7.68
C GLY A 322 -10.38 -4.46 6.30
N ILE A 323 -10.17 -3.16 6.08
CA ILE A 323 -9.59 -2.66 4.83
C ILE A 323 -8.15 -3.16 4.70
N ASN A 324 -7.72 -3.61 3.51
CA ASN A 324 -6.37 -4.12 3.28
C ASN A 324 -5.37 -2.98 3.07
N THR A 325 -5.75 -2.00 2.25
CA THR A 325 -4.89 -0.88 1.91
C THR A 325 -5.64 0.43 1.97
N LEU A 326 -5.04 1.39 2.65
CA LEU A 326 -5.37 2.80 2.54
C LEU A 326 -4.34 3.42 1.61
N ALA A 327 -4.78 3.84 0.42
CA ALA A 327 -3.96 4.50 -0.58
C ALA A 327 -4.07 6.02 -0.40
N VAL A 328 -3.07 6.58 0.28
CA VAL A 328 -3.05 7.99 0.68
C VAL A 328 -2.41 8.87 -0.38
N ASP A 329 -2.86 10.13 -0.45
CA ASP A 329 -2.07 11.23 -1.01
C ASP A 329 -1.21 11.86 0.11
N TYR A 330 -0.02 12.33 -0.27
CA TYR A 330 0.95 13.04 0.56
C TYR A 330 1.44 12.26 1.78
N ILE A 331 1.78 10.98 1.60
CA ILE A 331 2.40 10.21 2.68
C ILE A 331 3.68 10.91 3.14
N ASP A 332 3.81 11.07 4.45
CA ASP A 332 5.01 11.57 5.09
C ASP A 332 5.34 10.72 6.33
N PRO A 333 6.53 10.90 6.94
CA PRO A 333 6.89 10.12 8.11
C PRO A 333 5.93 10.25 9.29
N LEU A 334 5.24 11.38 9.47
CA LEU A 334 4.28 11.57 10.56
C LEU A 334 2.99 10.79 10.31
N GLN A 335 2.41 10.92 9.11
CA GLN A 335 1.23 10.16 8.70
C GLN A 335 1.52 8.65 8.71
N MET A 336 2.73 8.23 8.30
CA MET A 336 3.12 6.82 8.29
C MET A 336 3.10 6.19 9.70
N ARG A 337 3.37 6.95 10.77
CA ARG A 337 3.27 6.44 12.16
C ARG A 337 1.85 5.97 12.49
N GLU A 338 0.84 6.62 11.92
CA GLU A 338 -0.58 6.30 12.15
C GLU A 338 -0.98 4.96 11.52
N HIS A 339 -0.19 4.47 10.55
CA HIS A 339 -0.38 3.14 9.96
C HIS A 339 0.32 2.02 10.75
N VAL A 340 1.10 2.36 11.79
CA VAL A 340 1.72 1.37 12.68
C VAL A 340 0.70 0.92 13.73
N TRP A 341 0.36 -0.36 13.71
CA TRP A 341 -0.55 -1.03 14.64
C TRP A 341 0.15 -2.00 15.59
N ALA A 342 1.32 -2.50 15.21
CA ALA A 342 1.99 -3.58 15.93
C ALA A 342 2.79 -3.08 17.14
N TRP A 343 3.55 -1.99 17.04
CA TRP A 343 4.53 -1.62 18.07
C TRP A 343 4.20 -0.34 18.80
N ASP A 344 4.51 -0.32 20.10
CA ASP A 344 4.40 0.89 20.91
C ASP A 344 5.43 1.94 20.47
N ALA A 345 4.99 3.20 20.37
CA ALA A 345 5.81 4.32 19.88
C ALA A 345 6.95 4.74 20.83
N SER A 346 6.94 4.27 22.08
CA SER A 346 8.00 4.53 23.06
C SER A 346 9.13 3.50 23.06
N LEU A 347 9.05 2.47 22.19
CA LEU A 347 10.04 1.40 22.12
C LEU A 347 11.43 1.91 21.72
N ASP A 348 12.43 1.69 22.56
CA ASP A 348 13.83 1.94 22.23
C ASP A 348 14.40 0.80 21.36
N VAL A 349 14.42 1.03 20.04
CA VAL A 349 14.94 0.07 19.06
C VAL A 349 16.44 -0.21 19.24
N ALA A 350 17.22 0.77 19.73
CA ALA A 350 18.65 0.58 19.92
C ALA A 350 18.95 -0.31 21.14
N GLU A 351 18.18 -0.17 22.22
CA GLU A 351 18.19 -1.12 23.33
C GLU A 351 17.74 -2.51 22.88
N LEU A 352 16.63 -2.58 22.14
CA LEU A 352 16.10 -3.83 21.61
C LEU A 352 17.13 -4.59 20.78
N HIS A 353 17.87 -3.88 19.92
CA HIS A 353 18.95 -4.46 19.11
C HIS A 353 20.09 -5.01 19.98
N ARG A 354 20.52 -4.27 21.01
CA ARG A 354 21.61 -4.69 21.92
C ARG A 354 21.22 -5.88 22.79
N ALA A 355 19.95 -5.97 23.17
CA ALA A 355 19.40 -7.03 24.02
C ALA A 355 18.75 -8.17 23.21
N ASN A 356 19.05 -8.28 21.92
CA ASN A 356 18.47 -9.30 21.05
C ASN A 356 18.69 -10.72 21.61
N GLY A 357 17.66 -11.57 21.51
CA GLY A 357 17.63 -12.91 22.08
C GLY A 357 17.38 -12.98 23.60
N THR A 358 17.33 -11.84 24.30
CA THR A 358 16.97 -11.78 25.73
C THR A 358 15.61 -11.15 26.00
N LEU A 359 15.09 -10.41 25.02
CA LEU A 359 13.77 -9.77 25.05
C LEU A 359 12.80 -10.50 24.13
N CYS A 360 11.54 -10.60 24.55
CA CYS A 360 10.45 -11.29 23.86
C CYS A 360 9.26 -10.34 23.69
N VAL A 361 8.45 -10.56 22.66
CA VAL A 361 7.32 -9.68 22.34
C VAL A 361 6.13 -10.00 23.21
N VAL A 362 5.63 -8.98 23.91
CA VAL A 362 4.51 -9.11 24.84
C VAL A 362 3.41 -8.11 24.48
N MET A 363 2.16 -8.56 24.60
CA MET A 363 1.00 -7.67 24.61
C MET A 363 0.52 -7.53 26.05
N ARG A 364 0.56 -6.30 26.57
CA ARG A 364 0.13 -5.98 27.95
C ARG A 364 -1.36 -5.69 28.01
N THR A 365 -1.93 -5.83 29.21
CA THR A 365 -3.30 -5.40 29.47
C THR A 365 -3.42 -3.88 29.31
N ASN A 366 -4.60 -3.43 28.85
CA ASN A 366 -4.92 -2.05 28.51
C ASN A 366 -4.07 -1.43 27.39
N MET A 367 -3.22 -2.21 26.71
CA MET A 367 -2.49 -1.78 25.53
C MET A 367 -3.09 -2.42 24.28
N THR A 368 -2.97 -1.71 23.16
CA THR A 368 -3.42 -2.17 21.84
C THR A 368 -2.25 -2.33 20.88
N THR A 369 -1.03 -2.16 21.37
CA THR A 369 0.26 -2.27 20.69
C THR A 369 1.13 -3.23 21.48
N TRP A 370 2.19 -3.72 20.85
CA TRP A 370 3.16 -4.63 21.44
C TRP A 370 4.29 -3.85 22.10
N SER A 371 4.84 -4.48 23.13
CA SER A 371 6.05 -4.06 23.81
C SER A 371 6.98 -5.25 23.96
N VAL A 372 8.02 -5.10 24.76
CA VAL A 372 9.00 -6.17 25.01
C VAL A 372 9.14 -6.41 26.50
N ALA A 373 9.40 -7.66 26.86
CA ALA A 373 9.71 -8.10 28.21
C ALA A 373 10.84 -9.15 28.17
N PRO A 374 11.64 -9.30 29.25
CA PRO A 374 12.63 -10.36 29.36
C PRO A 374 12.04 -11.75 29.06
N CYS A 375 12.65 -12.48 28.13
CA CYS A 375 12.19 -13.81 27.73
C CYS A 375 12.15 -14.83 28.88
N ARG A 376 12.89 -14.58 29.97
CA ARG A 376 12.88 -15.43 31.18
C ARG A 376 11.59 -15.33 31.99
N GLU A 377 10.76 -14.31 31.75
CA GLU A 377 9.46 -14.19 32.39
C GLU A 377 8.51 -15.29 31.89
N THR A 378 7.45 -15.52 32.66
CA THR A 378 6.47 -16.56 32.36
C THR A 378 5.12 -15.91 32.11
N HIS A 379 4.71 -15.91 30.85
CA HIS A 379 3.42 -15.37 30.41
C HIS A 379 2.68 -16.42 29.58
N PRO A 380 1.34 -16.39 29.54
CA PRO A 380 0.56 -17.22 28.63
C PRO A 380 0.84 -16.88 27.16
N ALA A 381 0.79 -17.88 26.28
CA ALA A 381 0.84 -17.67 24.84
C ALA A 381 -0.47 -17.04 24.31
N LEU A 382 -0.39 -16.10 23.37
CA LEU A 382 -1.53 -15.63 22.61
C LEU A 382 -1.80 -16.58 21.44
N CYS A 383 -2.89 -17.33 21.53
CA CYS A 383 -3.24 -18.35 20.54
C CYS A 383 -4.35 -17.85 19.62
N GLN A 384 -4.10 -17.87 18.31
CA GLN A 384 -5.07 -17.51 17.27
C GLN A 384 -5.78 -18.78 16.77
N HIS A 385 -7.08 -18.71 16.53
CA HIS A 385 -7.82 -19.83 15.95
C HIS A 385 -7.34 -20.09 14.51
N ALA A 386 -7.14 -21.36 14.14
CA ALA A 386 -6.53 -21.75 12.87
C ALA A 386 -7.34 -21.31 11.63
N GLU A 387 -8.68 -21.38 11.72
CA GLU A 387 -9.57 -20.96 10.62
C GLU A 387 -10.13 -19.54 10.76
N ASN A 388 -10.60 -19.16 11.96
CA ASN A 388 -11.14 -17.83 12.21
C ASN A 388 -10.07 -16.89 12.81
N LEU A 389 -9.38 -16.17 11.93
CA LEU A 389 -8.23 -15.32 12.29
C LEU A 389 -8.56 -14.14 13.23
N GLU A 390 -9.84 -13.89 13.54
CA GLU A 390 -10.30 -12.86 14.46
C GLU A 390 -10.54 -13.39 15.90
N VAL A 391 -10.37 -14.69 16.13
CA VAL A 391 -10.58 -15.30 17.44
C VAL A 391 -9.22 -15.61 18.10
N PHE A 392 -9.04 -15.09 19.31
CA PHE A 392 -7.83 -15.26 20.10
C PHE A 392 -8.18 -15.75 21.51
N VAL A 393 -7.33 -16.62 22.05
CA VAL A 393 -7.45 -17.18 23.41
C VAL A 393 -6.08 -17.25 24.09
N LYS A 394 -6.09 -17.43 25.41
CA LYS A 394 -4.87 -17.76 26.17
C LYS A 394 -4.49 -19.24 25.97
N GLY A 395 -3.21 -19.47 25.70
CA GLY A 395 -2.59 -20.79 25.73
C GLY A 395 -1.89 -21.09 27.04
N ALA A 396 -0.95 -22.03 26.98
CA ALA A 396 -0.10 -22.44 28.09
C ALA A 396 0.86 -21.31 28.52
N LEU A 397 1.30 -21.38 29.77
CA LEU A 397 2.37 -20.53 30.29
C LEU A 397 3.72 -20.97 29.70
N LEU A 398 4.45 -20.02 29.13
CA LEU A 398 5.77 -20.26 28.55
C LEU A 398 6.83 -19.35 29.16
N SER A 399 8.00 -19.92 29.42
CA SER A 399 9.24 -19.16 29.55
C SER A 399 10.03 -19.32 28.25
N ASN A 400 10.63 -18.24 27.78
CA ASN A 400 11.42 -18.17 26.55
C ASN A 400 10.65 -18.61 25.28
N PRO A 401 9.56 -17.88 24.91
CA PRO A 401 8.71 -18.24 23.78
C PRO A 401 9.43 -18.24 22.43
N GLN A 402 10.58 -17.57 22.30
CA GLN A 402 11.36 -17.55 21.05
C GLN A 402 11.81 -18.93 20.58
N LEU A 403 11.97 -19.90 21.49
CA LEU A 403 12.32 -21.27 21.14
C LEU A 403 11.17 -22.03 20.48
N ALA A 404 9.94 -21.60 20.72
CA ALA A 404 8.73 -22.22 20.16
C ALA A 404 8.26 -21.54 18.86
N ILE A 405 8.89 -20.43 18.45
CA ILE A 405 8.49 -19.64 17.29
C ILE A 405 9.49 -19.91 16.15
N PRO A 406 9.02 -20.44 15.01
CA PRO A 406 9.88 -20.63 13.84
C PRO A 406 10.41 -19.28 13.36
N SER A 407 11.64 -19.28 12.84
CA SER A 407 12.17 -18.07 12.22
C SER A 407 11.35 -17.75 10.97
N LEU A 408 10.99 -16.47 10.83
CA LEU A 408 10.31 -15.99 9.64
C LEU A 408 11.27 -16.01 8.44
N HIS A 409 12.58 -15.92 8.65
CA HIS A 409 13.56 -15.78 7.56
C HIS A 409 14.50 -16.99 7.37
N GLU A 410 14.42 -18.06 8.18
CA GLU A 410 15.20 -19.29 7.98
C GLU A 410 14.45 -20.42 7.27
N ASP A 411 15.22 -21.29 6.60
CA ASP A 411 14.81 -22.52 5.91
C ASP A 411 14.35 -23.59 6.91
N SER A 412 13.09 -23.53 7.30
CA SER A 412 12.41 -24.71 7.81
C SER A 412 10.96 -24.68 7.35
N SER A 413 10.52 -25.80 6.78
CA SER A 413 9.11 -26.17 6.72
C SER A 413 8.48 -25.84 8.07
N LEU A 414 7.56 -24.87 8.08
CA LEU A 414 6.81 -24.39 9.25
C LEU A 414 5.93 -25.52 9.80
N GLU A 415 6.52 -26.56 10.38
CA GLU A 415 5.85 -27.36 11.39
C GLU A 415 5.93 -26.56 12.68
N TRP A 416 4.93 -25.69 12.88
CA TRP A 416 4.65 -25.13 14.18
C TRP A 416 4.45 -26.32 15.12
N SER A 417 5.44 -26.68 15.94
CA SER A 417 5.21 -27.65 17.01
C SER A 417 4.41 -26.93 18.12
N SER A 418 3.16 -26.61 17.82
CA SER A 418 2.18 -26.04 18.74
C SER A 418 1.62 -27.09 19.69
N GLU A 419 2.01 -28.36 19.54
CA GLU A 419 1.65 -29.44 20.44
C GLU A 419 1.94 -28.97 21.88
N HIS A 420 0.86 -28.79 22.65
CA HIS A 420 0.82 -28.38 24.06
C HIS A 420 0.96 -26.87 24.36
N VAL A 421 1.19 -25.99 23.37
CA VAL A 421 1.21 -24.53 23.62
C VAL A 421 -0.19 -23.93 23.55
N CYS A 422 -0.95 -24.29 22.52
CA CYS A 422 -2.29 -23.76 22.27
C CYS A 422 -3.35 -24.86 22.40
N PRO A 423 -4.60 -24.50 22.75
CA PRO A 423 -5.72 -25.44 22.69
C PRO A 423 -5.90 -26.02 21.28
N GLU A 424 -6.57 -27.17 21.19
CA GLU A 424 -6.91 -27.79 19.91
C GLU A 424 -7.66 -26.80 18.99
N GLY A 425 -7.26 -26.71 17.73
CA GLY A 425 -7.80 -25.75 16.77
C GLY A 425 -7.16 -24.35 16.81
N TYR A 426 -6.16 -24.12 17.67
CA TYR A 426 -5.46 -22.85 17.79
C TYR A 426 -3.95 -22.99 17.53
N VAL A 427 -3.33 -21.90 17.09
CA VAL A 427 -1.91 -21.78 16.74
C VAL A 427 -1.30 -20.59 17.47
N PHE A 428 -0.04 -20.70 17.88
CA PHE A 428 0.68 -19.62 18.57
C PHE A 428 1.13 -18.52 17.61
N SER A 429 0.21 -17.93 16.85
CA SER A 429 0.49 -16.98 15.77
C SER A 429 0.29 -15.52 16.22
N PRO A 430 1.09 -14.56 15.73
CA PRO A 430 0.85 -13.15 16.00
C PRO A 430 -0.35 -12.65 15.17
N PRO A 431 -1.09 -11.62 15.62
CA PRO A 431 -1.97 -10.90 14.71
C PRO A 431 -1.13 -10.26 13.60
N THR A 432 -1.66 -10.21 12.37
CA THR A 432 -0.94 -9.75 11.17
C THR A 432 -1.57 -8.51 10.53
N THR A 433 -2.68 -8.02 11.09
CA THR A 433 -3.43 -6.85 10.61
C THR A 433 -3.91 -6.01 11.79
N THR A 434 -4.26 -4.75 11.54
CA THR A 434 -4.84 -3.88 12.59
C THR A 434 -6.13 -4.47 13.15
N ARG A 435 -6.97 -5.07 12.30
CA ARG A 435 -8.22 -5.71 12.72
C ARG A 435 -7.96 -6.85 13.68
N GLN A 436 -7.08 -7.79 13.32
CA GLN A 436 -6.69 -8.90 14.19
C GLN A 436 -6.07 -8.41 15.50
N GLN A 437 -5.23 -7.36 15.44
CA GLN A 437 -4.64 -6.73 16.63
C GLN A 437 -5.71 -6.22 17.62
N LEU A 438 -6.81 -5.64 17.12
CA LEU A 438 -7.92 -5.17 17.96
C LEU A 438 -8.71 -6.32 18.61
N PHE A 439 -8.81 -7.49 17.94
CA PHE A 439 -9.40 -8.69 18.55
C PHE A 439 -8.46 -9.31 19.58
N ALA A 440 -7.16 -9.42 19.26
CA ALA A 440 -6.14 -9.88 20.18
C ALA A 440 -6.11 -9.03 21.47
N SER A 441 -6.08 -7.70 21.35
CA SER A 441 -6.06 -6.82 22.52
C SER A 441 -7.31 -6.96 23.39
N ARG A 442 -8.48 -7.22 22.79
CA ARG A 442 -9.72 -7.49 23.55
C ARG A 442 -9.61 -8.79 24.33
N ALA A 443 -9.14 -9.87 23.70
CA ALA A 443 -8.93 -11.15 24.37
C ALA A 443 -7.92 -11.04 25.52
N VAL A 444 -6.85 -10.26 25.36
CA VAL A 444 -5.85 -10.00 26.40
C VAL A 444 -6.45 -9.24 27.59
N ASN A 445 -7.28 -8.23 27.32
CA ASN A 445 -7.94 -7.46 28.37
C ASN A 445 -8.98 -8.27 29.13
N GLU A 446 -9.82 -9.03 28.43
CA GLU A 446 -10.81 -9.94 29.03
C GLU A 446 -10.14 -11.03 29.87
N ALA A 447 -8.94 -11.44 29.46
CA ALA A 447 -8.14 -12.43 30.16
C ALA A 447 -7.40 -11.89 31.39
N GLU A 448 -7.35 -10.57 31.58
CA GLU A 448 -6.62 -9.85 32.63
C GLU A 448 -5.16 -10.33 32.82
N ALA A 449 -4.49 -10.70 31.73
CA ALA A 449 -3.12 -11.21 31.76
C ALA A 449 -2.33 -10.72 30.55
N GLU A 450 -1.07 -10.34 30.78
CA GLU A 450 -0.12 -10.10 29.69
C GLU A 450 0.17 -11.42 28.97
N VAL A 451 0.36 -11.36 27.65
CA VAL A 451 0.56 -12.56 26.81
C VAL A 451 1.79 -12.42 25.95
N TRP A 452 2.47 -13.54 25.71
CA TRP A 452 3.47 -13.62 24.65
C TRP A 452 2.79 -13.57 23.28
N VAL A 453 3.35 -12.74 22.39
CA VAL A 453 2.97 -12.70 20.98
C VAL A 453 3.89 -13.63 20.21
N GLY A 454 3.35 -14.41 19.27
CA GLY A 454 4.07 -15.37 18.44
C GLY A 454 5.04 -14.75 17.41
N PHE A 455 5.86 -13.79 17.82
CA PHE A 455 6.81 -13.10 16.96
C PHE A 455 8.25 -13.25 17.48
N ARG A 456 9.15 -13.67 16.60
CA ARG A 456 10.58 -13.77 16.90
C ARG A 456 11.28 -12.49 16.50
N LEU A 457 12.01 -11.90 17.45
CA LEU A 457 12.87 -10.75 17.17
C LEU A 457 14.14 -11.23 16.46
N GLU A 458 14.33 -10.79 15.22
CA GLU A 458 15.47 -11.19 14.40
C GLU A 458 16.36 -10.00 14.04
N PRO A 459 17.69 -10.20 13.89
CA PRO A 459 18.63 -9.13 13.50
C PRO A 459 18.22 -8.38 12.23
N TYR A 460 17.52 -9.07 11.31
CA TYR A 460 17.05 -8.51 10.04
C TYR A 460 16.19 -7.25 10.20
N TYR A 461 15.39 -7.16 11.27
CA TYR A 461 14.48 -6.03 11.46
C TYR A 461 15.19 -4.72 11.81
N PHE A 462 16.47 -4.77 12.16
CA PHE A 462 17.26 -3.61 12.58
C PHE A 462 18.14 -3.02 11.45
N LEU A 463 18.08 -3.58 10.24
CA LEU A 463 18.98 -3.27 9.11
C LEU A 463 18.64 -2.01 8.30
#